data_AF-A0A6A6NY66-F1
#
_entry.id   AF-A0A6A6NY66-F1
#
_cell.length_a   1.000
_cell.length_b   1.000
_cell.length_c   1.000
_cell.angle_alpha   90.00
_cell.angle_beta   90.00
_cell.angle_gamma   90.00
#
_symmetry.space_group_name_H-M   'P 1'
#
loop_
_entity.id
_entity.type
_entity.pdbx_description
1 polymer ?
#
loop_
_entity_poly.entity_id
_entity_poly.type
_entity_poly.pdbx_seq_one_letter_code
_entity_poly.pdbx_strand_id
1 'polypeptide(L)'
;PTGSVAVEKPTPYTFDLGNLLANDANPLPPKPDEPALQAAARDAAQALVNQLLTTCPATATASGNVVLALPDAATPLPREKPAPAAKEPTAWERFAARKGIRAKRRDERGKLVYDEEKGEWVPRWGYKGKNKEAEQQWLVEVDAKREREKGEALDPRKESREARKERVKRNERKMRANERRSKKGVA
;
A
#
# COMPACT_ATOMS: atom_id res chain seq x y z
N PRO A 1 4.08 -39.00 -38.81
CA PRO A 1 4.22 -37.75 -39.60
C PRO A 1 5.08 -36.74 -38.84
N THR A 2 6.38 -36.73 -39.12
CA THR A 2 7.35 -35.78 -38.57
C THR A 2 7.20 -34.44 -39.27
N GLY A 3 6.22 -33.64 -38.85
CA GLY A 3 6.10 -32.26 -39.30
C GLY A 3 7.24 -31.42 -38.74
N SER A 4 7.89 -30.62 -39.59
CA SER A 4 8.89 -29.65 -39.12
C SER A 4 8.22 -28.64 -38.20
N VAL A 5 8.82 -28.41 -37.03
CA VAL A 5 8.37 -27.41 -36.04
C VAL A 5 9.09 -26.07 -36.19
N ALA A 6 10.18 -26.03 -36.97
CA ALA A 6 10.94 -24.82 -37.24
C ALA A 6 10.23 -23.98 -38.31
N VAL A 7 10.14 -22.67 -38.06
CA VAL A 7 9.57 -21.68 -38.98
C VAL A 7 10.68 -20.73 -39.40
N GLU A 8 11.08 -20.81 -40.66
CA GLU A 8 12.14 -19.96 -41.23
C GLU A 8 11.50 -18.88 -42.10
N LYS A 9 11.82 -17.62 -41.82
CA LYS A 9 11.38 -16.46 -42.60
C LYS A 9 12.56 -15.52 -42.86
N PRO A 10 12.54 -14.71 -43.95
CA PRO A 10 13.63 -13.79 -44.27
C PRO A 10 13.92 -12.78 -43.17
N THR A 11 12.88 -12.20 -42.58
CA THR A 11 13.00 -11.31 -41.42
C THR A 11 12.69 -12.11 -40.15
N PRO A 12 13.58 -12.10 -39.14
CA PRO A 12 13.33 -12.84 -37.91
C PRO A 12 12.16 -12.25 -37.12
N TYR A 13 11.44 -13.11 -36.39
CA TYR A 13 10.43 -12.68 -35.44
C TYR A 13 11.04 -11.91 -34.29
N THR A 14 10.29 -10.94 -33.76
CA THR A 14 10.58 -10.34 -32.45
C THR A 14 9.49 -10.72 -31.46
N PHE A 15 9.84 -10.83 -30.18
CA PHE A 15 8.95 -11.37 -29.16
C PHE A 15 8.83 -10.43 -27.96
N ASP A 16 7.64 -10.34 -27.40
CA ASP A 16 7.37 -9.81 -26.08
C ASP A 16 6.64 -10.88 -25.27
N LEU A 17 7.42 -11.79 -24.68
CA LEU A 17 6.90 -12.97 -24.00
C LEU A 17 6.10 -12.61 -22.74
N GLY A 18 6.38 -11.46 -22.11
CA GLY A 18 5.60 -10.97 -20.97
C GLY A 18 4.15 -10.65 -21.35
N ASN A 19 3.91 -10.30 -22.62
CA ASN A 19 2.58 -10.08 -23.19
C ASN A 19 2.13 -11.24 -24.12
N LEU A 20 2.83 -12.38 -24.12
CA LEU A 20 2.57 -13.53 -25.00
C LEU A 20 2.44 -13.13 -26.49
N LEU A 21 3.33 -12.26 -26.95
CA LEU A 21 3.24 -11.60 -28.24
C LEU A 21 4.43 -11.96 -29.14
N ALA A 22 4.15 -12.25 -30.41
CA ALA A 22 5.13 -12.39 -31.48
C ALA A 22 4.81 -11.39 -32.60
N ASN A 23 5.82 -10.65 -33.06
CA ASN A 23 5.71 -9.73 -34.18
C ASN A 23 6.38 -10.33 -35.41
N ASP A 24 5.61 -10.42 -36.49
CA ASP A 24 6.08 -10.76 -37.82
C ASP A 24 6.18 -9.49 -38.67
N ALA A 25 7.40 -9.08 -39.02
CA ALA A 25 7.64 -7.93 -39.89
C ALA A 25 7.68 -8.31 -41.39
N ASN A 26 7.50 -9.60 -41.73
CA ASN A 26 7.46 -10.04 -43.12
C ASN A 26 6.14 -9.59 -43.78
N PRO A 27 6.18 -9.18 -45.06
CA PRO A 27 5.01 -8.64 -45.74
C PRO A 27 3.95 -9.72 -45.99
N LEU A 28 2.68 -9.37 -45.72
CA LEU A 28 1.53 -10.14 -46.18
C LEU A 28 1.19 -9.77 -47.64
N PRO A 29 0.53 -10.66 -48.40
CA PRO A 29 0.02 -10.32 -49.72
C PRO A 29 -0.96 -9.14 -49.63
N PRO A 30 -1.06 -8.28 -50.66
CA PRO A 30 -1.80 -7.02 -50.60
C PRO A 30 -3.31 -7.20 -50.36
N LYS A 31 -3.86 -8.36 -50.73
CA LYS A 31 -5.22 -8.79 -50.42
C LYS A 31 -5.14 -10.24 -49.93
N PRO A 32 -4.86 -10.45 -48.63
CA PRO A 32 -4.74 -11.79 -48.10
C PRO A 32 -6.12 -12.44 -48.08
N ASP A 33 -6.19 -13.67 -48.55
CA ASP A 33 -7.35 -14.54 -48.35
C ASP A 33 -7.23 -15.25 -46.99
N GLU A 34 -8.32 -15.88 -46.56
CA GLU A 34 -8.37 -16.60 -45.28
C GLU A 34 -7.27 -17.68 -45.16
N PRO A 35 -6.99 -18.50 -46.20
CA PRO A 35 -5.87 -19.45 -46.15
C PRO A 35 -4.51 -18.79 -45.93
N ALA A 36 -4.21 -17.66 -46.59
CA ALA A 36 -2.94 -16.96 -46.39
C ALA A 36 -2.82 -16.40 -44.97
N LEU A 37 -3.91 -15.86 -44.41
CA LEU A 37 -3.94 -15.38 -43.02
C LEU A 37 -3.73 -16.53 -42.02
N GLN A 38 -4.41 -17.66 -42.22
CA GLN A 38 -4.27 -18.83 -41.37
C GLN A 38 -2.86 -19.41 -41.41
N ALA A 39 -2.25 -19.49 -42.60
CA ALA A 39 -0.87 -19.93 -42.74
C ALA A 39 0.10 -19.00 -41.98
N ALA A 40 -0.02 -17.68 -42.17
CA ALA A 40 0.82 -16.70 -41.48
C ALA A 40 0.62 -16.73 -39.95
N ALA A 41 -0.62 -16.84 -39.47
CA ALA A 41 -0.94 -16.93 -38.05
C ALA A 41 -0.41 -18.25 -37.43
N ARG A 42 -0.53 -19.37 -38.15
CA ARG A 42 0.02 -20.67 -37.73
C ARG A 42 1.55 -20.61 -37.60
N ASP A 43 2.23 -19.99 -38.56
CA ASP A 43 3.68 -19.78 -38.52
C ASP A 43 4.10 -18.95 -37.30
N ALA A 44 3.41 -17.82 -37.05
CA ALA A 44 3.69 -16.93 -35.93
C ALA A 44 3.41 -17.60 -34.58
N ALA A 45 2.30 -18.34 -34.47
CA ALA A 45 1.94 -19.09 -33.27
C ALA A 45 2.96 -20.20 -32.96
N GLN A 46 3.40 -20.94 -33.99
CA GLN A 46 4.44 -21.95 -33.82
C GLN A 46 5.75 -21.34 -33.33
N ALA A 47 6.17 -20.21 -33.90
CA ALA A 47 7.36 -19.49 -33.45
C ALA A 47 7.24 -19.01 -31.99
N LEU A 48 6.08 -18.48 -31.61
CA LEU A 48 5.81 -18.03 -30.24
C LEU A 48 5.87 -19.19 -29.23
N VAL A 49 5.22 -20.32 -29.54
CA VAL A 49 5.23 -21.51 -28.67
C VAL A 49 6.63 -22.09 -28.55
N ASN A 50 7.38 -22.16 -29.66
CA ASN A 50 8.78 -22.59 -29.63
C ASN A 50 9.61 -21.71 -28.70
N GLN A 51 9.45 -20.38 -28.81
CA GLN A 51 10.19 -19.43 -27.98
C GLN A 51 9.83 -19.56 -26.50
N LEU A 52 8.54 -19.66 -26.17
CA LEU A 52 8.07 -19.84 -24.79
C LEU A 52 8.63 -21.12 -24.16
N LEU A 53 8.53 -22.26 -24.85
CA LEU A 53 8.96 -23.55 -24.31
C LEU A 53 10.48 -23.72 -24.27
N THR A 54 11.23 -22.99 -25.11
CA THR A 54 12.69 -23.08 -25.17
C THR A 54 13.37 -22.12 -24.20
N THR A 55 12.81 -20.92 -24.01
CA THR A 55 13.51 -19.84 -23.28
C THR A 55 12.94 -19.54 -21.89
N CYS A 56 11.67 -19.84 -21.62
CA CYS A 56 11.08 -19.61 -20.30
C CYS A 56 11.34 -20.80 -19.35
N PRO A 57 11.91 -20.57 -18.15
CA PRO A 57 12.09 -21.64 -17.17
C PRO A 57 10.76 -22.26 -16.74
N ALA A 58 10.65 -23.58 -16.80
CA ALA A 58 9.49 -24.31 -16.30
C ALA A 58 9.67 -24.66 -14.81
N THR A 59 8.65 -24.39 -14.01
CA THR A 59 8.63 -24.71 -12.58
C THR A 59 7.43 -25.58 -12.23
N ALA A 60 7.65 -26.63 -11.44
CA ALA A 60 6.58 -27.44 -10.89
C ALA A 60 6.06 -26.79 -9.61
N THR A 61 4.75 -26.59 -9.55
CA THR A 61 4.06 -26.07 -8.36
C THR A 61 3.79 -27.20 -7.36
N ALA A 62 3.60 -26.87 -6.08
CA ALA A 62 3.28 -27.84 -5.03
C ALA A 62 1.98 -28.63 -5.30
N SER A 63 1.08 -28.08 -6.11
CA SER A 63 -0.15 -28.72 -6.58
C SER A 63 0.03 -29.63 -7.80
N GLY A 64 1.25 -29.79 -8.33
CA GLY A 64 1.56 -30.67 -9.46
C GLY A 64 1.45 -30.05 -10.85
N ASN A 65 1.10 -28.76 -10.97
CA ASN A 65 1.04 -28.05 -12.26
C ASN A 65 2.41 -27.53 -12.67
N VAL A 66 2.72 -27.60 -13.97
CA VAL A 66 3.93 -26.98 -14.55
C VAL A 66 3.58 -25.58 -15.05
N VAL A 67 4.34 -24.58 -14.63
CA VAL A 67 4.15 -23.17 -14.99
C VAL A 67 5.44 -22.61 -15.57
N LEU A 68 5.33 -21.84 -16.66
CA LEU A 68 6.46 -21.12 -17.26
C LEU A 68 6.66 -19.78 -16.55
N ALA A 69 7.89 -19.47 -16.17
CA ALA A 69 8.27 -18.16 -15.69
C ALA A 69 8.49 -17.21 -16.88
N LEU A 70 7.56 -16.28 -17.08
CA LEU A 70 7.65 -15.26 -18.14
C LEU A 70 8.56 -14.10 -17.72
N PRO A 71 9.30 -13.48 -18.66
CA PRO A 71 9.99 -12.22 -18.40
C PRO A 71 9.01 -11.07 -18.22
N ASP A 72 9.50 -9.93 -17.72
CA ASP A 72 8.72 -8.70 -17.68
C ASP A 72 8.28 -8.26 -19.08
N ALA A 73 7.08 -7.68 -19.18
CA ALA A 73 6.55 -7.15 -20.43
C ALA A 73 7.45 -6.03 -20.98
N ALA A 74 7.92 -6.19 -22.22
CA ALA A 74 8.83 -5.25 -22.86
C ALA A 74 8.10 -4.06 -23.49
N THR A 75 6.85 -4.25 -23.94
CA THR A 75 6.07 -3.20 -24.60
C THR A 75 5.55 -2.20 -23.56
N PRO A 76 5.98 -0.92 -23.60
CA PRO A 76 5.50 0.09 -22.67
C PRO A 76 4.04 0.45 -22.98
N LEU A 77 3.14 0.18 -22.04
CA LEU A 77 1.73 0.55 -22.14
C LEU A 77 1.42 1.78 -21.27
N PRO A 78 0.53 2.68 -21.73
CA PRO A 78 0.12 3.81 -20.91
C PRO A 78 -0.62 3.33 -19.67
N ARG A 79 -0.33 3.95 -18.52
CA ARG A 79 -1.05 3.67 -17.28
C ARG A 79 -2.47 4.20 -17.37
N GLU A 80 -3.43 3.46 -16.82
CA GLU A 80 -4.81 3.92 -16.64
C GLU A 80 -4.88 5.15 -15.72
N LYS A 81 -4.06 5.16 -14.67
CA LYS A 81 -4.05 6.20 -13.64
C LYS A 81 -2.67 6.81 -13.47
N PRO A 82 -2.60 8.12 -13.17
CA PRO A 82 -1.33 8.77 -12.86
C PRO A 82 -0.66 8.07 -11.68
N ALA A 83 0.66 8.22 -11.58
CA ALA A 83 1.38 7.77 -10.40
C ALA A 83 0.80 8.47 -9.15
N PRO A 84 0.68 7.76 -8.01
CA PRO A 84 0.17 8.37 -6.79
C PRO A 84 1.02 9.59 -6.43
N ALA A 85 0.38 10.75 -6.31
CA ALA A 85 1.07 11.98 -5.95
C ALA A 85 1.79 11.83 -4.60
N ALA A 86 2.97 12.43 -4.48
CA ALA A 86 3.69 12.48 -3.21
C ALA A 86 2.80 13.12 -2.15
N LYS A 87 2.66 12.46 -0.99
CA LYS A 87 1.85 13.01 0.11
C LYS A 87 2.49 14.29 0.61
N GLU A 88 1.71 15.37 0.68
CA GLU A 88 2.20 16.60 1.27
C GLU A 88 2.56 16.38 2.75
N PRO A 89 3.73 16.87 3.21
CA PRO A 89 4.09 16.76 4.61
C PRO A 89 3.12 17.56 5.48
N THR A 90 2.61 16.90 6.52
CA THR A 90 1.76 17.51 7.53
C THR A 90 2.51 18.63 8.26
N ALA A 91 1.77 19.53 8.91
CA ALA A 91 2.39 20.60 9.70
C ALA A 91 3.35 20.05 10.79
N TRP A 92 3.03 18.88 11.36
CA TRP A 92 3.90 18.22 12.34
C TRP A 92 5.17 17.67 11.72
N GLU A 93 5.10 17.03 10.54
CA GLU A 93 6.29 16.52 9.86
C GLU A 93 7.22 17.65 9.43
N ARG A 94 6.67 18.76 8.94
CA ARG A 94 7.46 19.98 8.65
C ARG A 94 8.16 20.51 9.89
N PHE A 95 7.47 20.53 11.03
CA PHE A 95 8.06 20.95 12.30
C PHE A 95 9.12 19.97 12.80
N ALA A 96 8.83 18.67 12.76
CA ALA A 96 9.73 17.61 13.21
C ALA A 96 11.01 17.59 12.38
N ALA A 97 10.91 17.73 11.05
CA ALA A 97 12.06 17.85 10.17
C ALA A 97 12.93 19.07 10.51
N ARG A 98 12.32 20.25 10.70
CA ARG A 98 13.04 21.48 11.09
C ARG A 98 13.73 21.38 12.45
N LYS A 99 13.14 20.63 13.39
CA LYS A 99 13.68 20.45 14.75
C LYS A 99 14.55 19.20 14.90
N GLY A 100 14.73 18.40 13.85
CA GLY A 100 15.46 17.13 13.92
C GLY A 100 14.80 16.08 14.82
N ILE A 101 13.49 16.17 15.05
CA ILE A 101 12.75 15.23 15.89
C ILE A 101 12.60 13.92 15.14
N ARG A 102 13.31 12.88 15.59
CA ARG A 102 13.21 11.54 15.01
C ARG A 102 11.95 10.83 15.50
N ALA A 103 11.38 9.98 14.65
CA ALA A 103 10.26 9.14 15.04
C ALA A 103 10.72 8.11 16.10
N LYS A 104 10.02 8.07 17.24
CA LYS A 104 10.20 7.02 18.26
C LYS A 104 10.02 5.62 17.67
N ARG A 105 10.80 4.66 18.15
CA ARG A 105 10.75 3.26 17.71
C ARG A 105 9.39 2.63 18.02
N ARG A 106 9.04 1.54 17.31
CA ARG A 106 7.76 0.84 17.50
C ARG A 106 7.61 0.33 18.93
N ASP A 107 8.71 -0.17 19.52
CA ASP A 107 8.71 -0.74 20.87
C ASP A 107 8.47 0.35 21.93
N GLU A 108 9.06 1.53 21.76
CA GLU A 108 8.82 2.73 22.60
C GLU A 108 7.38 3.29 22.43
N ARG A 109 6.77 3.05 21.26
CA ARG A 109 5.36 3.38 20.97
C ARG A 109 4.42 2.23 21.29
N GLY A 110 4.92 1.16 21.91
CA GLY A 110 4.21 -0.08 22.16
C GLY A 110 2.89 0.11 22.88
N LYS A 111 2.02 -0.89 22.72
CA LYS A 111 0.68 -0.89 23.34
C LYS A 111 0.75 -1.07 24.85
N LEU A 112 1.74 -1.78 25.38
CA LEU A 112 1.84 -2.13 26.80
C LEU A 112 2.78 -1.16 27.53
N VAL A 113 2.42 -0.83 28.77
CA VAL A 113 3.22 -0.05 29.72
C VAL A 113 3.16 -0.78 31.06
N TYR A 114 4.27 -0.87 31.75
CA TYR A 114 4.32 -1.50 33.08
C TYR A 114 3.63 -0.60 34.11
N ASP A 115 2.73 -1.17 34.90
CA ASP A 115 2.05 -0.49 35.99
C ASP A 115 2.69 -0.87 37.33
N GLU A 116 3.49 0.03 37.90
CA GLU A 116 4.27 -0.25 39.12
C GLU A 116 3.39 -0.59 40.33
N GLU A 117 2.17 -0.03 40.41
CA GLU A 117 1.24 -0.30 41.52
C GLU A 117 0.63 -1.72 41.47
N LYS A 118 0.44 -2.27 40.26
CA LYS A 118 -0.17 -3.59 40.05
C LYS A 118 0.86 -4.67 39.75
N GLY A 119 2.09 -4.29 39.43
CA GLY A 119 3.15 -5.20 39.00
C GLY A 119 2.91 -5.85 37.63
N GLU A 120 1.96 -5.34 36.83
CA GLU A 120 1.51 -5.94 35.57
C GLU A 120 1.71 -5.04 34.35
N TRP A 121 1.84 -5.63 33.17
CA TRP A 121 1.85 -4.90 31.90
C TRP A 121 0.42 -4.55 31.47
N VAL A 122 0.05 -3.28 31.59
CA VAL A 122 -1.27 -2.78 31.21
C VAL A 122 -1.23 -2.09 29.84
N PRO A 123 -2.31 -2.17 29.04
CA PRO A 123 -2.38 -1.41 27.79
C PRO A 123 -2.37 0.11 28.06
N ARG A 124 -1.55 0.86 27.32
CA ARG A 124 -1.55 2.34 27.32
C ARG A 124 -2.88 2.91 26.82
N TRP A 125 -3.54 2.18 25.92
CA TRP A 125 -4.85 2.49 25.35
C TRP A 125 -5.58 1.19 24.97
N GLY A 126 -6.92 1.22 24.90
CA GLY A 126 -7.75 0.05 24.59
C GLY A 126 -8.58 -0.42 25.80
N TYR A 127 -8.86 -1.71 25.86
CA TYR A 127 -9.58 -2.33 26.99
C TYR A 127 -8.77 -2.16 28.28
N LYS A 128 -9.41 -1.64 29.34
CA LYS A 128 -8.79 -1.28 30.63
C LYS A 128 -7.48 -0.48 30.49
N GLY A 129 -7.42 0.41 29.49
CA GLY A 129 -6.20 1.15 29.20
C GLY A 129 -5.86 2.20 30.28
N LYS A 130 -4.57 2.38 30.55
CA LYS A 130 -4.03 3.34 31.55
C LYS A 130 -4.52 4.78 31.32
N ASN A 131 -4.86 5.13 30.08
CA ASN A 131 -5.43 6.44 29.73
C ASN A 131 -6.82 6.76 30.34
N LYS A 132 -7.47 5.82 31.04
CA LYS A 132 -8.75 6.02 31.76
C LYS A 132 -8.62 5.86 33.28
N GLU A 133 -7.41 5.69 33.80
CA GLU A 133 -7.18 5.40 35.22
C GLU A 133 -7.75 6.51 36.13
N ALA A 134 -7.48 7.78 35.81
CA ALA A 134 -8.05 8.93 36.54
C ALA A 134 -9.59 9.00 36.52
N GLU A 135 -10.25 8.34 35.57
CA GLU A 135 -11.72 8.27 35.51
C GLU A 135 -12.29 7.10 36.35
N GLN A 136 -11.45 6.14 36.73
CA GLN A 136 -11.83 4.88 37.40
C GLN A 136 -11.35 4.79 38.85
N GLN A 137 -10.47 5.70 39.29
CA GLN A 137 -10.03 5.78 40.68
C GLN A 137 -11.22 5.96 41.63
N TRP A 138 -11.22 5.23 42.74
CA TRP A 138 -12.30 5.23 43.74
C TRP A 138 -12.36 6.55 44.52
N LEU A 139 -11.20 7.17 44.77
CA LEU A 139 -11.04 8.48 45.40
C LEU A 139 -10.16 9.36 44.50
N VAL A 140 -10.57 10.61 44.29
CA VAL A 140 -9.78 11.61 43.56
C VAL A 140 -9.66 12.84 44.45
N GLU A 141 -8.42 13.27 44.72
CA GLU A 141 -8.17 14.47 45.51
C GLU A 141 -8.62 15.72 44.74
N VAL A 142 -9.35 16.60 45.43
CA VAL A 142 -9.87 17.83 44.86
C VAL A 142 -9.05 19.01 45.34
N ASP A 143 -8.69 19.90 44.41
CA ASP A 143 -8.00 21.15 44.73
C ASP A 143 -8.99 22.16 45.32
N ALA A 144 -8.96 22.29 46.65
CA ALA A 144 -9.82 23.20 47.40
C ALA A 144 -9.68 24.68 46.99
N LYS A 145 -8.55 25.09 46.42
CA LYS A 145 -8.36 26.45 45.91
C LYS A 145 -9.17 26.67 44.63
N ARG A 146 -9.17 25.66 43.75
CA ARG A 146 -9.82 25.70 42.44
C ARG A 146 -11.35 25.64 42.54
N GLU A 147 -11.88 24.94 43.55
CA GLU A 147 -13.33 24.96 43.85
C GLU A 147 -13.77 26.31 44.41
N ARG A 148 -12.98 26.92 45.30
CA ARG A 148 -13.26 28.26 45.84
C ARG A 148 -13.27 29.34 44.75
N GLU A 149 -12.39 29.24 43.76
CA GLU A 149 -12.34 30.18 42.63
C GLU A 149 -13.50 30.02 41.64
N LYS A 150 -14.00 28.80 41.43
CA LYS A 150 -15.11 28.53 40.49
C LYS A 150 -16.50 28.59 41.12
N GLY A 151 -16.62 28.53 42.45
CA GLY A 151 -17.89 28.65 43.18
C GLY A 151 -18.82 27.44 43.07
N GLU A 152 -18.37 26.35 42.44
CA GLU A 152 -19.12 25.10 42.26
C GLU A 152 -18.23 23.89 42.57
N ALA A 153 -18.84 22.81 43.08
CA ALA A 153 -18.14 21.54 43.28
C ALA A 153 -17.73 20.93 41.93
N LEU A 154 -16.43 20.70 41.73
CA LEU A 154 -15.89 20.23 40.47
C LEU A 154 -15.82 18.70 40.47
N ASP A 155 -16.49 18.05 39.51
CA ASP A 155 -16.29 16.61 39.27
C ASP A 155 -15.00 16.38 38.47
N PRO A 156 -13.90 15.90 39.10
CA PRO A 156 -12.62 15.76 38.42
C PRO A 156 -12.66 14.68 37.32
N ARG A 157 -13.55 13.68 37.45
CA ARG A 157 -13.72 12.62 36.44
C ARG A 157 -14.40 13.17 35.19
N LYS A 158 -15.39 14.05 35.36
CA LYS A 158 -16.05 14.76 34.25
C LYS A 158 -15.07 15.69 33.54
N GLU A 159 -14.29 16.48 34.28
CA GLU A 159 -13.26 17.36 33.69
C GLU A 159 -12.23 16.56 32.87
N SER A 160 -11.75 15.42 33.40
CA SER A 160 -10.81 14.54 32.70
C SER A 160 -11.39 14.00 31.38
N ARG A 161 -12.66 13.55 31.40
CA ARG A 161 -13.38 13.10 30.20
C ARG A 161 -13.56 14.19 29.17
N GLU A 162 -13.94 15.39 29.60
CA GLU A 162 -14.14 16.55 28.72
C GLU A 162 -12.82 17.01 28.09
N ALA A 163 -11.74 17.11 28.88
CA ALA A 163 -10.41 17.43 28.38
C ALA A 163 -9.91 16.39 27.36
N ARG A 164 -10.16 15.10 27.59
CA ARG A 164 -9.84 14.05 26.61
C ARG A 164 -10.63 14.23 25.31
N LYS A 165 -11.95 14.46 25.40
CA LYS A 165 -12.81 14.69 24.22
C LYS A 165 -12.38 15.95 23.45
N GLU A 166 -12.00 17.01 24.14
CA GLU A 166 -11.48 18.25 23.54
C GLU A 166 -10.19 17.98 22.75
N ARG A 167 -9.24 17.24 23.33
CA ARG A 167 -8.00 16.84 22.62
C ARG A 167 -8.28 16.00 21.37
N VAL A 168 -9.23 15.07 21.43
CA VAL A 168 -9.64 14.26 20.28
C VAL A 168 -10.24 15.16 19.19
N LYS A 169 -11.21 16.01 19.53
CA LYS A 169 -11.81 16.98 18.59
C LYS A 169 -10.76 17.90 17.97
N ARG A 170 -9.79 18.37 18.76
CA ARG A 170 -8.67 19.20 18.29
C ARG A 170 -7.78 18.44 17.31
N ASN A 171 -7.50 17.16 17.57
CA ASN A 171 -6.73 16.32 16.65
C ASN A 171 -7.44 16.12 15.31
N GLU A 172 -8.74 15.80 15.34
CA GLU A 172 -9.55 15.68 14.12
C GLU A 172 -9.59 16.98 13.31
N ARG A 173 -9.74 18.14 13.99
CA ARG A 173 -9.69 19.45 13.32
C ARG A 173 -8.34 19.67 12.62
N LYS A 174 -7.23 19.30 13.26
CA LYS A 174 -5.88 19.38 12.66
C LYS A 174 -5.73 18.43 11.48
N MET A 175 -6.26 17.21 11.57
CA MET A 175 -6.27 16.24 10.47
C MET A 175 -7.01 16.79 9.25
N ARG A 176 -8.26 17.25 9.43
CA ARG A 176 -9.05 17.87 8.35
C ARG A 176 -8.36 19.09 7.75
N ALA A 177 -7.67 19.90 8.57
CA ALA A 177 -6.91 21.05 8.07
C ALA A 177 -5.71 20.64 7.22
N ASN A 178 -5.00 19.57 7.60
CA ASN A 178 -3.89 19.02 6.80
C ASN A 178 -4.41 18.42 5.48
N GLU A 179 -5.52 17.67 5.51
CA GLU A 179 -6.15 17.12 4.30
C GLU A 179 -6.58 18.20 3.32
N ARG A 180 -7.19 19.29 3.82
CA ARG A 180 -7.57 20.45 2.99
C ARG A 180 -6.37 21.12 2.35
N ARG A 181 -5.22 21.17 3.02
CA ARG A 181 -3.97 21.70 2.46
C ARG A 181 -3.44 20.77 1.37
N SER A 182 -3.41 19.46 1.66
CA SER A 182 -2.99 18.44 0.70
C SER A 182 -3.82 18.42 -0.58
N LYS A 183 -5.12 18.65 -0.50
CA LYS A 183 -5.97 18.74 -1.71
C LYS A 183 -5.72 19.99 -2.55
N LYS A 184 -5.22 21.09 -1.95
CA LYS A 184 -4.96 22.34 -2.67
C LYS A 184 -3.65 22.34 -3.44
N GLY A 185 -2.63 21.58 -3.02
CA GLY A 185 -1.38 21.44 -3.78
C GLY A 185 -1.38 20.31 -4.81
N VAL A 186 -2.51 19.59 -4.95
CA VAL A 186 -2.73 18.57 -5.98
C VAL A 186 -3.65 19.08 -7.11
N ALA A 187 -4.19 20.30 -6.96
CA ALA A 187 -4.98 20.98 -7.98
C ALA A 187 -4.11 21.79 -8.94
#